data_AF-A0A497KZN5-F1
#
_entry.id   AF-A0A497KZN5-F1
#
_cell.length_a   1.000
_cell.length_b   1.000
_cell.length_c   1.000
_cell.angle_alpha   90.00
_cell.angle_beta   90.00
_cell.angle_gamma   90.00
#
_symmetry.space_group_name_H-M   'P 1'
#
loop_
_entity.id
_entity.type
_entity.pdbx_description
1 polymer ?
#
loop_
_entity_poly.entity_id
_entity_poly.type
_entity_poly.pdbx_seq_one_letter_code
_entity_poly.pdbx_strand_id
1 'polypeptide(L)'
;MEPEKIHVIWLSGQACTGCTVSFLNATHPSLVDILTGFIPQAAGITLDYHQTIMLPWGEEALKAVEAAERGELEPFVLVVEGAVPDEDKAG
;
A
#
# COMPACT_ATOMS: atom_id res chain seq x y z
N MET A 1 15.72 -20.05 -0.74
CA MET A 1 15.09 -19.30 -1.83
C MET A 1 14.44 -18.11 -1.16
N GLU A 2 14.87 -16.89 -1.49
CA GLU A 2 14.18 -15.70 -0.97
C GLU A 2 12.77 -15.66 -1.58
N PRO A 3 11.74 -15.29 -0.80
CA PRO A 3 10.39 -15.16 -1.31
C PRO A 3 10.35 -14.10 -2.42
N GLU A 4 9.54 -14.35 -3.46
CA GLU A 4 9.24 -13.35 -4.48
C GLU A 4 8.65 -12.11 -3.79
N LYS A 5 9.22 -10.93 -4.08
CA LYS A 5 8.74 -9.68 -3.48
C LYS A 5 7.46 -9.24 -4.17
N ILE A 6 6.46 -8.87 -3.36
CA ILE A 6 5.20 -8.31 -3.80
C ILE A 6 5.12 -6.90 -3.24
N HIS A 7 5.41 -5.93 -4.10
CA HIS A 7 5.38 -4.52 -3.76
C HIS A 7 3.93 -4.04 -3.64
N VAL A 8 3.59 -3.31 -2.58
CA VAL A 8 2.25 -2.74 -2.38
C VAL A 8 2.34 -1.22 -2.32
N ILE A 9 1.63 -0.57 -3.25
CA ILE A 9 1.44 0.88 -3.29
C ILE A 9 -0.02 1.16 -2.93
N TRP A 10 -0.26 1.84 -1.80
CA TRP A 10 -1.60 2.17 -1.32
C TRP A 10 -1.84 3.68 -1.40
N LEU A 11 -2.69 4.10 -2.34
CA LEU A 11 -3.06 5.48 -2.55
C LEU A 11 -4.43 5.79 -1.93
N SER A 12 -4.53 6.90 -1.20
CA SER A 12 -5.78 7.40 -0.65
C SER A 12 -6.27 8.62 -1.45
N GLY A 13 -7.44 8.49 -2.06
CA GLY A 13 -8.15 9.57 -2.76
C GLY A 13 -9.10 10.33 -1.83
N GLN A 14 -10.35 10.51 -2.25
CA GLN A 14 -11.44 10.99 -1.38
C GLN A 14 -11.87 9.88 -0.41
N ALA A 15 -11.08 9.73 0.64
CA ALA A 15 -11.21 8.68 1.64
C ALA A 15 -11.53 9.22 3.03
N CYS A 16 -12.14 8.38 3.86
CA CYS A 16 -12.31 8.63 5.29
C CYS A 16 -11.29 7.86 6.16
N THR A 17 -10.31 7.18 5.54
CA THR A 17 -9.29 6.34 6.20
C THR A 17 -9.87 5.10 6.91
N GLY A 18 -11.16 4.80 6.71
CA GLY A 18 -11.83 3.66 7.32
C GLY A 18 -11.32 2.31 6.82
N CYS A 19 -10.89 2.21 5.55
CA CYS A 19 -10.34 0.95 5.03
C CYS A 19 -8.97 0.68 5.64
N THR A 20 -8.13 1.72 5.78
CA THR A 20 -6.88 1.64 6.53
C THR A 20 -7.11 1.14 7.97
N VAL A 21 -8.06 1.73 8.71
CA VAL A 21 -8.35 1.32 10.09
C VAL A 21 -8.85 -0.13 10.14
N SER A 22 -9.72 -0.52 9.21
CA SER A 22 -10.18 -1.91 9.10
C SER A 22 -9.02 -2.87 8.82
N PHE A 23 -8.06 -2.49 7.97
CA PHE A 23 -6.87 -3.27 7.66
C PHE A 23 -5.97 -3.46 8.88
N LEU A 24 -5.75 -2.39 9.66
CA LEU A 24 -4.98 -2.45 10.91
C LEU A 24 -5.61 -3.36 11.97
N ASN A 25 -6.94 -3.54 11.94
CA ASN A 25 -7.67 -4.39 12.88
C ASN A 25 -7.69 -5.88 12.48
N ALA A 26 -7.08 -6.26 11.35
CA ALA A 26 -7.00 -7.66 10.94
C ALA A 26 -6.19 -8.49 11.96
N THR A 27 -6.61 -9.75 12.19
CA THR A 27 -5.98 -10.64 13.18
C THR A 27 -5.48 -11.97 12.61
N HIS A 28 -5.90 -12.35 11.41
CA HIS A 28 -5.58 -13.65 10.81
C HIS A 28 -5.41 -13.55 9.27
N PRO A 29 -4.27 -13.06 8.76
CA PRO A 29 -3.14 -12.45 9.50
C PRO A 29 -3.41 -11.04 10.03
N SER A 30 -2.59 -10.60 10.99
CA SER A 30 -2.42 -9.18 11.31
C SER A 30 -1.43 -8.49 10.37
N LEU A 31 -1.43 -7.15 10.35
CA LEU A 31 -0.42 -6.38 9.61
C LEU A 31 1.01 -6.73 10.04
N VAL A 32 1.23 -6.92 11.34
CA VAL A 32 2.55 -7.26 11.88
C VAL A 32 3.00 -8.63 11.34
N ASP A 33 2.08 -9.60 11.27
CA ASP A 33 2.39 -10.93 10.72
C ASP A 33 2.79 -10.86 9.24
N ILE A 34 2.15 -9.97 8.47
CA ILE A 34 2.47 -9.75 7.05
C ILE A 34 3.86 -9.12 6.93
N LEU A 35 4.09 -7.97 7.57
CA LEU A 35 5.34 -7.20 7.42
C LEU A 35 6.57 -7.90 7.99
N THR A 36 6.39 -8.76 9.00
CA THR A 36 7.48 -9.56 9.57
C THR A 36 7.68 -10.90 8.87
N GLY A 37 6.81 -11.23 7.91
CA GLY A 37 6.85 -12.51 7.19
C GLY A 37 6.58 -13.72 8.08
N PHE A 38 5.81 -13.55 9.16
CA PHE A 38 5.40 -14.66 10.03
C PHE A 38 4.59 -15.72 9.26
N ILE A 39 3.78 -15.28 8.29
CA ILE A 39 3.11 -16.18 7.35
C ILE A 39 4.02 -16.42 6.14
N PRO A 40 4.49 -17.67 5.91
CA PRO A 40 5.44 -17.96 4.83
C PRO A 40 4.96 -17.52 3.44
N GLN A 41 3.64 -17.61 3.19
CA GLN A 41 3.02 -17.20 1.93
C GLN A 41 2.99 -15.67 1.74
N ALA A 42 3.09 -14.90 2.82
CA ALA A 42 3.07 -13.44 2.83
C ALA A 42 4.46 -12.82 3.06
N ALA A 43 5.50 -13.63 3.24
CA ALA A 43 6.83 -13.17 3.65
C ALA A 43 7.56 -12.26 2.64
N GLY A 44 7.07 -12.18 1.40
CA GLY A 44 7.59 -11.27 0.37
C GLY A 44 6.84 -9.94 0.25
N ILE A 45 5.78 -9.71 1.03
CA ILE A 45 4.94 -8.51 0.88
C ILE A 45 5.62 -7.30 1.52
N THR A 46 5.76 -6.23 0.75
CA THR A 46 6.27 -4.93 1.24
C THR A 46 5.22 -3.85 1.05
N LEU A 47 4.96 -3.05 2.09
CA LEU A 47 4.12 -1.86 1.98
C LEU A 47 5.01 -0.66 1.67
N ASP A 48 5.32 -0.47 0.40
CA ASP A 48 6.30 0.52 -0.06
C ASP A 48 5.75 1.96 -0.01
N TYR A 49 4.42 2.12 -0.12
CA TYR A 49 3.75 3.40 0.05
C TYR A 49 2.40 3.25 0.75
N HIS A 50 2.19 4.02 1.82
CA HIS A 50 0.89 4.17 2.47
C HIS A 50 0.85 5.44 3.32
N GLN A 51 0.08 6.44 2.89
CA GLN A 51 0.11 7.80 3.46
C GLN A 51 -0.12 7.88 4.98
N THR A 52 -0.94 6.99 5.54
CA THR A 52 -1.29 7.01 6.98
C THR A 52 -0.25 6.37 7.91
N ILE A 53 0.48 5.34 7.47
CA ILE A 53 1.27 4.47 8.39
C ILE A 53 2.73 4.26 7.97
N MET A 54 3.15 4.79 6.82
CA MET A 54 4.56 4.72 6.40
C MET A 54 5.45 5.66 7.22
N LEU A 55 6.75 5.33 7.30
CA LEU A 55 7.74 6.17 7.99
C LEU A 55 8.17 7.41 7.18
N PRO A 56 8.49 7.32 5.87
CA PRO A 56 8.94 8.47 5.09
C PRO A 56 7.82 9.50 4.85
N TRP A 57 8.20 10.76 4.61
CA TRP A 57 7.29 11.84 4.30
C TRP A 57 7.82 12.74 3.17
N GLY A 58 6.95 13.58 2.60
CA GLY A 58 7.32 14.54 1.55
C GLY A 58 7.88 13.85 0.31
N GLU A 59 8.92 14.43 -0.28
CA GLU A 59 9.58 13.92 -1.49
C GLU A 59 10.14 12.49 -1.30
N GLU A 60 10.65 12.16 -0.12
CA GLU A 60 11.18 10.82 0.15
C GLU A 60 10.10 9.74 0.04
N ALA A 61 8.88 10.05 0.50
CA ALA A 61 7.75 9.13 0.38
C ALA A 61 7.36 8.90 -1.08
N LEU A 62 7.44 9.93 -1.93
CA LEU A 62 7.03 9.84 -3.33
C LEU A 62 7.96 8.97 -4.18
N LYS A 63 9.22 8.80 -3.79
CA LYS A 63 10.18 7.96 -4.53
C LYS A 63 9.66 6.54 -4.81
N ALA A 64 8.92 5.94 -3.88
CA ALA A 64 8.33 4.61 -4.07
C ALA A 64 7.24 4.60 -5.15
N VAL A 65 6.41 5.64 -5.18
CA VAL A 65 5.36 5.81 -6.21
C VAL A 65 5.98 6.07 -7.57
N GLU A 66 6.99 6.94 -7.64
CA GLU A 66 7.71 7.24 -8.88
C GLU A 66 8.48 6.02 -9.40
N ALA A 67 9.04 5.19 -8.52
CA ALA A 67 9.69 3.93 -8.91
C ALA A 67 8.68 2.93 -9.49
N ALA A 68 7.48 2.83 -8.89
CA ALA A 68 6.40 2.01 -9.44
C ALA A 68 5.96 2.51 -10.83
N GLU A 69 5.81 3.83 -11.00
CA GLU A 69 5.48 4.45 -12.30
C GLU A 69 6.55 4.15 -13.38
N ARG A 70 7.83 4.16 -13.01
CA ARG A 70 8.95 3.81 -13.91
C ARG A 70 9.10 2.31 -14.18
N GLY A 71 8.27 1.46 -13.57
CA GLY A 71 8.33 0.01 -13.71
C GLY A 71 9.46 -0.67 -12.92
N GLU A 72 10.08 0.02 -11.97
CA GLU A 72 11.20 -0.51 -11.17
C GLU A 72 10.75 -1.48 -10.07
N LEU A 73 9.44 -1.49 -9.75
CA LEU A 73 8.82 -2.35 -8.73
C LEU A 73 7.92 -3.45 -9.34
N GLU A 74 8.03 -3.74 -10.63
CA GLU A 74 7.20 -4.77 -11.27
C GLU A 74 7.57 -6.20 -10.83
N PRO A 75 6.58 -7.07 -10.52
CA PRO A 75 5.16 -6.77 -10.39
C PRO A 75 4.82 -6.11 -9.03
N PHE A 76 3.91 -5.13 -9.04
CA PHE A 76 3.37 -4.51 -7.81
C PHE A 76 1.83 -4.58 -7.77
N VAL A 77 1.28 -4.49 -6.56
CA VAL A 77 -0.15 -4.39 -6.28
C VAL A 77 -0.49 -2.93 -5.97
N LEU A 78 -1.37 -2.35 -6.78
CA LEU A 78 -1.96 -1.05 -6.50
C LEU A 78 -3.23 -1.22 -5.67
N VAL A 79 -3.26 -0.62 -4.48
CA VAL A 79 -4.45 -0.48 -3.65
C VAL A 79 -4.92 0.97 -3.72
N VAL A 80 -6.22 1.18 -3.97
CA VAL A 80 -6.84 2.51 -3.99
C VAL A 80 -7.92 2.55 -2.92
N GLU A 81 -7.77 3.47 -1.97
CA GLU A 81 -8.77 3.76 -0.94
C GLU A 81 -9.47 5.08 -1.24
N GLY A 82 -10.80 5.07 -1.19
CA GLY A 82 -11.63 6.23 -1.50
C GLY A 82 -11.87 6.46 -3.00
N ALA A 83 -12.67 7.47 -3.31
CA ALA A 83 -13.03 7.79 -4.69
C ALA A 83 -11.98 8.68 -5.38
N VAL A 84 -11.94 8.62 -6.71
CA VAL A 84 -11.23 9.59 -7.55
C VAL A 84 -12.26 10.64 -7.99
N PRO A 85 -12.19 11.88 -7.50
CA PRO A 85 -13.17 12.89 -7.87
C PRO A 85 -13.01 13.32 -9.32
N ASP A 86 -14.14 13.57 -9.96
CA ASP A 86 -14.26 14.09 -11.31
C ASP A 86 -15.39 15.11 -11.31
N GLU A 87 -15.06 16.39 -11.42
CA GLU A 87 -16.03 17.50 -11.35
C GLU A 87 -17.01 17.47 -12.52
N ASP A 88 -16.60 16.97 -13.70
CA ASP A 88 -17.50 16.84 -14.86
C ASP A 88 -18.61 15.79 -14.61
N LYS A 89 -18.43 14.93 -13.61
CA LYS A 89 -19.39 13.93 -13.15
C LYS A 89 -20.06 14.30 -11.82
N ALA A 90 -19.70 15.43 -11.23
CA ALA A 90 -20.36 15.95 -10.05
C ALA A 90 -21.69 16.59 -10.47
N GLY A 91 -22.80 16.06 -9.94
CA GLY A 91 -24.15 16.53 -10.25
C GLY A 91 -24.47 17.93 -9.74
#